data_AF-A0A434CAN6-F1
#
_entry.id   AF-A0A434CAN6-F1
#
_cell.length_a   1.000
_cell.length_b   1.000
_cell.length_c   1.000
_cell.angle_alpha   90.00
_cell.angle_beta   90.00
_cell.angle_gamma   90.00
#
_symmetry.space_group_name_H-M   'P 1'
#
loop_
_entity.id
_entity.type
_entity.pdbx_description
1 polymer ?
#
loop_
_entity_poly.entity_id
_entity_poly.type
_entity_poly.pdbx_seq_one_letter_code
_entity_poly.pdbx_strand_id
1 'polypeptide(L)'
;TFYKWSAPGVIEIALLADGVPADKLYPLDLDRAFKKLDTIKSDIVWWSGGAESQQLIASGEAAFGQLWNGRVFALQQDGTDVGVAWNQNLTAADVLVVPKGAKNKGSAMKFLAAATSPTGQAKFAEASGYAPINTKAKAEMPADAVKALPDAHVEGQINLDMNYWAEHRDEIATRWYAWQTK
;
A
#
# COMPACT_ATOMS: atom_id res chain seq x y z
N THR A 1 -11.33 3.21 -8.30
CA THR A 1 -11.48 2.29 -7.15
C THR A 1 -10.54 2.66 -6.00
N PHE A 2 -10.94 2.48 -4.74
CA PHE A 2 -10.14 2.79 -3.54
C PHE A 2 -10.26 1.72 -2.45
N TYR A 3 -9.26 1.66 -1.56
CA TYR A 3 -9.29 0.76 -0.42
C TYR A 3 -10.37 1.12 0.59
N LYS A 4 -11.14 0.13 1.04
CA LYS A 4 -12.32 0.34 1.89
C LYS A 4 -12.00 0.73 3.32
N TRP A 5 -10.92 0.23 3.90
CA TRP A 5 -10.69 0.30 5.34
C TRP A 5 -9.92 1.55 5.76
N SER A 6 -10.10 1.99 7.02
CA SER A 6 -9.32 3.10 7.58
C SER A 6 -7.84 2.70 7.68
N ALA A 7 -7.04 3.23 6.77
CA ALA A 7 -5.62 2.93 6.64
C ALA A 7 -4.90 4.09 5.93
N PRO A 8 -3.57 4.20 6.10
CA PRO A 8 -2.75 5.11 5.31
C PRO A 8 -2.96 4.91 3.80
N GLY A 9 -3.17 5.99 3.07
CA GLY A 9 -3.29 5.97 1.60
C GLY A 9 -4.38 6.89 1.08
N VAL A 10 -5.65 6.55 1.30
CA VAL A 10 -6.77 7.22 0.61
C VAL A 10 -6.94 8.68 1.07
N ILE A 11 -6.73 8.97 2.36
CA ILE A 11 -6.82 10.33 2.89
C ILE A 11 -5.71 11.21 2.32
N GLU A 12 -4.49 10.68 2.23
CA GLU A 12 -3.34 11.36 1.65
C GLU A 12 -3.53 11.61 0.16
N ILE A 13 -4.05 10.63 -0.58
CA ILE A 13 -4.43 10.80 -2.00
C ILE A 13 -5.42 11.96 -2.15
N ALA A 14 -6.44 12.03 -1.30
CA ALA A 14 -7.42 13.10 -1.36
C ALA A 14 -6.77 14.48 -1.12
N LEU A 15 -5.89 14.60 -0.12
CA LEU A 15 -5.18 15.84 0.18
C LEU A 15 -4.24 16.25 -0.97
N LEU A 16 -3.49 15.31 -1.52
CA LEU A 16 -2.60 15.55 -2.68
C LEU A 16 -3.41 15.99 -3.90
N ALA A 17 -4.54 15.32 -4.19
CA ALA A 17 -5.45 15.68 -5.27
C ALA A 17 -6.15 17.04 -5.05
N ASP A 18 -6.16 17.54 -3.81
CA ASP A 18 -6.62 18.87 -3.44
C ASP A 18 -5.49 19.90 -3.34
N GLY A 19 -4.29 19.56 -3.80
CA GLY A 19 -3.16 20.47 -3.93
C GLY A 19 -2.34 20.67 -2.66
N VAL A 20 -2.51 19.84 -1.63
CA VAL A 20 -1.64 19.85 -0.45
C VAL A 20 -0.24 19.36 -0.88
N PRO A 21 0.83 20.14 -0.63
CA PRO A 21 2.20 19.67 -0.86
C PRO A 21 2.54 18.43 -0.02
N ALA A 22 3.31 17.51 -0.58
CA ALA A 22 3.66 16.25 0.10
C ALA A 22 4.35 16.47 1.46
N ASP A 23 5.19 17.50 1.58
CA ASP A 23 5.89 17.88 2.81
C ASP A 23 4.99 18.60 3.85
N LYS A 24 3.70 18.79 3.54
CA LYS A 24 2.68 19.43 4.39
C LYS A 24 1.46 18.54 4.63
N LEU A 25 1.55 17.25 4.34
CA LEU A 25 0.44 16.32 4.55
C LEU A 25 0.08 16.15 6.03
N TYR A 26 1.08 16.08 6.91
CA TYR A 26 0.88 15.77 8.33
C TYR A 26 1.01 17.03 9.21
N PRO A 27 0.15 17.21 10.24
CA PRO A 27 -1.01 16.36 10.58
C PRO A 27 -2.13 16.43 9.51
N LEU A 28 -2.85 15.32 9.32
CA LEU A 28 -3.84 15.19 8.24
C LEU A 28 -5.08 16.08 8.51
N ASP A 29 -5.41 16.96 7.57
CA ASP A 29 -6.68 17.70 7.56
C ASP A 29 -7.83 16.80 7.07
N LEU A 30 -8.45 16.08 8.00
CA LEU A 30 -9.49 15.11 7.68
C LEU A 30 -10.74 15.75 7.07
N ASP A 31 -11.12 16.97 7.48
CA ASP A 31 -12.30 17.64 6.91
C ASP A 31 -12.06 18.02 5.44
N ARG A 32 -10.86 18.52 5.13
CA ARG A 32 -10.47 18.78 3.74
C ARG A 32 -10.42 17.49 2.92
N ALA A 33 -9.83 16.42 3.47
CA ALA A 33 -9.75 15.13 2.79
C ALA A 33 -11.14 14.55 2.48
N PHE A 34 -12.06 14.55 3.46
CA PHE A 34 -13.42 14.07 3.25
C PHE A 34 -14.21 14.92 2.27
N LYS A 35 -14.08 16.26 2.34
CA LYS A 35 -14.70 17.16 1.36
C LYS A 35 -14.21 16.90 -0.06
N LYS A 36 -12.93 16.55 -0.23
CA LYS A 36 -12.38 16.15 -1.53
C LYS A 36 -12.90 14.79 -1.98
N LEU A 37 -12.98 13.80 -1.08
CA LEU A 37 -13.54 12.50 -1.40
C LEU A 37 -15.03 12.58 -1.77
N ASP A 38 -15.78 13.49 -1.14
CA ASP A 38 -17.20 13.74 -1.46
C ASP A 38 -17.41 14.12 -2.93
N THR A 39 -16.44 14.77 -3.59
CA THR A 39 -16.59 15.17 -4.99
C THR A 39 -16.59 14.00 -5.98
N ILE A 40 -16.17 12.81 -5.53
CA ILE A 40 -16.09 11.59 -6.35
C ILE A 40 -16.77 10.39 -5.68
N LYS A 41 -17.41 10.57 -4.52
CA LYS A 41 -17.85 9.47 -3.66
C LYS A 41 -18.80 8.49 -4.34
N SER A 42 -19.71 9.00 -5.18
CA SER A 42 -20.64 8.19 -5.97
C SER A 42 -19.97 7.27 -6.98
N ASP A 43 -18.73 7.60 -7.37
CA ASP A 43 -17.99 6.90 -8.43
C ASP A 43 -16.94 5.93 -7.84
N ILE A 44 -16.79 5.90 -6.51
CA ILE A 44 -15.85 5.01 -5.84
C ILE A 44 -16.47 3.61 -5.70
N VAL A 45 -15.95 2.67 -6.48
CA VAL A 45 -16.02 1.24 -6.13
C VAL A 45 -14.96 0.93 -5.09
N TRP A 46 -15.34 0.33 -3.96
CA TRP A 46 -14.43 0.03 -2.85
C TRP A 46 -13.95 -1.41 -2.91
N TRP A 47 -12.65 -1.64 -2.74
CA TRP A 47 -12.10 -2.99 -2.54
C TRP A 47 -11.75 -3.21 -1.07
N SER A 48 -12.11 -4.38 -0.55
CA SER A 48 -11.93 -4.82 0.83
C SER A 48 -10.73 -5.75 1.00
N GLY A 49 -10.19 -6.28 -0.09
CA GLY A 49 -9.00 -7.12 -0.11
C GLY A 49 -8.30 -7.11 -1.47
N GLY A 50 -7.05 -7.56 -1.50
CA GLY A 50 -6.21 -7.44 -2.69
C GLY A 50 -6.68 -8.24 -3.90
N ALA A 51 -7.36 -9.38 -3.71
CA ALA A 51 -7.93 -10.13 -4.84
C ALA A 51 -9.12 -9.39 -5.48
N GLU A 52 -9.95 -8.75 -4.65
CA GLU A 52 -11.07 -7.93 -5.12
C GLU A 52 -10.57 -6.73 -5.92
N SER A 53 -9.46 -6.08 -5.50
CA SER A 53 -8.89 -4.97 -6.27
C SER A 53 -8.41 -5.40 -7.67
N GLN A 54 -7.84 -6.61 -7.80
CA GLN A 54 -7.48 -7.18 -9.10
C GLN A 54 -8.71 -7.44 -9.96
N GLN A 55 -9.76 -8.04 -9.38
CA GLN A 55 -11.00 -8.33 -10.08
C GLN A 55 -11.68 -7.06 -10.61
N LEU A 56 -11.71 -5.99 -9.83
CA LEU A 56 -12.31 -4.71 -10.25
C LEU A 56 -11.63 -4.14 -11.49
N ILE A 57 -10.29 -4.22 -11.57
CA ILE A 57 -9.54 -3.77 -12.73
C ILE A 57 -9.72 -4.72 -13.92
N ALA A 58 -9.55 -6.03 -13.69
CA ALA A 58 -9.60 -7.04 -14.76
C ALA A 58 -10.98 -7.16 -15.41
N SER A 59 -12.06 -6.94 -14.65
CA SER A 59 -13.44 -6.96 -15.16
C SER A 59 -13.84 -5.66 -15.86
N GLY A 60 -13.09 -4.57 -15.68
CA GLY A 60 -13.46 -3.23 -16.14
C GLY A 60 -14.53 -2.54 -15.29
N GLU A 61 -14.97 -3.14 -14.17
CA GLU A 61 -15.87 -2.48 -13.21
C GLU A 61 -15.26 -1.19 -12.66
N ALA A 62 -13.94 -1.16 -12.48
CA ALA A 62 -13.17 0.06 -12.31
C ALA A 62 -12.03 0.11 -13.32
N ALA A 63 -11.99 1.14 -14.18
CA ALA A 63 -10.92 1.30 -15.15
C ALA A 63 -9.56 1.68 -14.52
N PHE A 64 -9.57 2.34 -13.35
CA PHE A 64 -8.36 2.74 -12.62
C PHE A 64 -8.66 2.97 -11.13
N GLY A 65 -7.61 3.09 -10.32
CA GLY A 65 -7.72 3.40 -8.90
C GLY A 65 -6.40 3.29 -8.15
N GLN A 66 -6.46 3.45 -6.83
CA GLN A 66 -5.34 3.11 -5.96
C GLN A 66 -5.38 1.62 -5.66
N LEU A 67 -4.28 0.94 -5.97
CA LEU A 67 -4.04 -0.46 -5.68
C LEU A 67 -2.68 -0.61 -4.97
N TRP A 68 -2.47 -1.74 -4.30
CA TRP A 68 -1.12 -2.15 -3.91
C TRP A 68 -0.34 -2.58 -5.16
N ASN A 69 0.91 -2.11 -5.32
CA ASN A 69 1.67 -2.33 -6.54
C ASN A 69 1.85 -3.82 -6.88
N GLY A 70 1.99 -4.69 -5.87
CA GLY A 70 2.10 -6.14 -6.08
C GLY A 70 0.85 -6.77 -6.72
N ARG A 71 -0.33 -6.15 -6.57
CA ARG A 71 -1.56 -6.58 -7.24
C ARG A 71 -1.57 -6.22 -8.72
N VAL A 72 -1.00 -5.07 -9.08
CA VAL A 72 -0.80 -4.71 -10.48
C VAL A 72 0.27 -5.59 -11.12
N PHE A 73 1.37 -5.87 -10.40
CA PHE A 73 2.38 -6.83 -10.83
C PHE A 73 1.78 -8.21 -11.13
N ALA A 74 0.96 -8.75 -10.23
CA ALA A 74 0.31 -10.04 -10.46
C ALA A 74 -0.60 -10.02 -11.71
N LEU A 75 -1.38 -8.95 -11.93
CA LEU A 75 -2.19 -8.80 -13.14
C LEU A 75 -1.34 -8.77 -14.43
N GLN A 76 -0.16 -8.12 -14.38
CA GLN A 76 0.79 -8.09 -15.50
C GLN A 76 1.38 -9.47 -15.77
N GLN A 77 1.71 -10.24 -14.72
CA GLN A 77 2.16 -11.63 -14.86
C GLN A 77 1.09 -12.53 -15.49
N ASP A 78 -0.19 -12.27 -15.21
CA ASP A 78 -1.32 -12.96 -15.81
C ASP A 78 -1.66 -12.46 -17.24
N GLY A 79 -0.88 -11.50 -17.77
CA GLY A 79 -1.04 -10.98 -19.14
C GLY A 79 -2.12 -9.92 -19.29
N THR A 80 -2.63 -9.35 -18.20
CA THR A 80 -3.59 -8.23 -18.24
C THR A 80 -2.87 -6.96 -18.70
N ASP A 81 -3.44 -6.23 -19.67
CA ASP A 81 -2.91 -4.94 -20.14
C ASP A 81 -3.19 -3.83 -19.12
N VAL A 82 -2.34 -3.73 -18.10
CA VAL A 82 -2.42 -2.73 -17.03
C VAL A 82 -1.06 -2.10 -16.76
N GLY A 83 -1.06 -0.81 -16.43
CA GLY A 83 0.13 -0.04 -16.08
C GLY A 83 0.08 0.51 -14.65
N VAL A 84 1.24 0.98 -14.17
CA VAL A 84 1.38 1.70 -12.90
C VAL A 84 1.85 3.12 -13.17
N ALA A 85 1.12 4.11 -12.65
CA ALA A 85 1.60 5.48 -12.57
C ALA A 85 2.36 5.68 -11.25
N TRP A 86 3.66 5.92 -11.33
CA TRP A 86 4.54 6.04 -10.15
C TRP A 86 4.62 7.46 -9.57
N ASN A 87 4.13 8.48 -10.28
CA ASN A 87 4.12 9.84 -9.78
C ASN A 87 3.32 9.92 -8.47
N GLN A 88 3.92 10.47 -7.41
CA GLN A 88 3.32 10.55 -6.07
C GLN A 88 2.89 9.19 -5.50
N ASN A 89 3.63 8.12 -5.83
CA ASN A 89 3.41 6.83 -5.20
C ASN A 89 3.61 6.92 -3.67
N LEU A 90 2.71 6.25 -2.94
CA LEU A 90 2.71 6.23 -1.49
C LEU A 90 3.35 4.95 -0.98
N THR A 91 4.31 5.05 -0.05
CA THR A 91 4.93 3.87 0.56
C THR A 91 4.41 3.63 1.98
N ALA A 92 4.19 2.35 2.27
CA ALA A 92 3.96 1.80 3.59
C ALA A 92 4.60 0.41 3.64
N ALA A 93 4.75 -0.14 4.85
CA ALA A 93 5.32 -1.46 5.04
C ALA A 93 4.46 -2.28 6.00
N ASP A 94 4.29 -3.56 5.66
CA ASP A 94 3.79 -4.56 6.59
C ASP A 94 4.89 -4.99 7.56
N VAL A 95 4.49 -5.37 8.77
CA VAL A 95 5.40 -5.83 9.82
C VAL A 95 5.04 -7.24 10.27
N LEU A 96 6.05 -8.09 10.37
CA LEU A 96 5.91 -9.41 10.99
C LEU A 96 6.03 -9.25 12.52
N VAL A 97 5.02 -9.72 13.26
CA VAL A 97 4.97 -9.62 14.73
C VAL A 97 4.75 -10.99 15.37
N VAL A 98 5.24 -11.16 16.60
CA VAL A 98 4.93 -12.33 17.44
C VAL A 98 3.93 -11.92 18.51
N PRO A 99 2.67 -12.42 18.46
CA PRO A 99 1.69 -12.12 19.49
C PRO A 99 2.18 -12.52 20.89
N LYS A 100 1.87 -11.67 21.88
CA LYS A 100 2.21 -11.95 23.28
C LYS A 100 1.52 -13.25 23.72
N GLY A 101 2.30 -14.19 24.26
CA GLY A 101 1.81 -15.51 24.67
C GLY A 101 1.81 -16.58 23.57
N ALA A 102 2.41 -16.33 22.41
CA ALA A 102 2.53 -17.33 21.35
C ALA A 102 3.20 -18.63 21.84
N LYS A 103 2.52 -19.77 21.66
CA LYS A 103 2.98 -21.09 22.11
C LYS A 103 4.29 -21.54 21.46
N ASN A 104 4.59 -21.02 20.26
CA ASN A 104 5.73 -21.43 19.44
C ASN A 104 6.75 -20.29 19.25
N LYS A 105 7.01 -19.48 20.30
CA LYS A 105 7.91 -18.31 20.23
C LYS A 105 9.27 -18.63 19.57
N GLY A 106 9.92 -19.72 19.95
CA GLY A 106 11.21 -20.10 19.38
C GLY A 106 11.16 -20.33 17.86
N SER A 107 10.15 -21.04 17.38
CA SER A 107 9.94 -21.28 15.94
C SER A 107 9.54 -19.99 15.22
N ALA A 108 8.72 -19.14 15.83
CA ALA A 108 8.33 -17.85 15.26
C ALA A 108 9.55 -16.93 15.04
N MET A 109 10.49 -16.87 15.99
CA MET A 109 11.72 -16.10 15.82
C MET A 109 12.63 -16.66 14.71
N LYS A 110 12.72 -17.99 14.57
CA LYS A 110 13.44 -18.62 13.46
C LYS A 110 12.79 -18.32 12.11
N PHE A 111 11.45 -18.34 12.06
CA PHE A 111 10.70 -17.94 10.87
C PHE A 111 10.96 -16.50 10.48
N LEU A 112 10.89 -15.56 11.45
CA LEU A 112 11.22 -14.15 11.23
C LEU A 112 12.61 -13.99 10.62
N ALA A 113 13.63 -14.61 11.23
CA ALA A 113 15.00 -14.55 10.73
C ALA A 113 15.14 -15.08 9.29
N ALA A 114 14.43 -16.16 8.95
CA ALA A 114 14.43 -16.72 7.60
C ALA A 114 13.67 -15.82 6.61
N ALA A 115 12.49 -15.33 6.98
CA ALA A 115 11.63 -14.49 6.14
C ALA A 115 12.26 -13.12 5.84
N THR A 116 13.06 -12.57 6.77
CA THR A 116 13.77 -11.29 6.59
C THR A 116 15.24 -11.47 6.19
N SER A 117 15.69 -12.70 5.90
CA SER A 117 17.04 -12.96 5.37
C SER A 117 17.19 -12.38 3.95
N PRO A 118 18.43 -12.18 3.44
CA PRO A 118 18.64 -11.70 2.07
C PRO A 118 17.92 -12.58 1.03
N THR A 119 18.13 -13.89 1.06
CA THR A 119 17.47 -14.86 0.17
C THR A 119 15.96 -14.91 0.36
N GLY A 120 15.47 -14.86 1.61
CA GLY A 120 14.03 -14.87 1.89
C GLY A 120 13.32 -13.66 1.28
N GLN A 121 13.92 -12.48 1.45
CA GLN A 121 13.40 -11.23 0.89
C GLN A 121 13.56 -11.14 -0.62
N ALA A 122 14.66 -11.65 -1.20
CA ALA A 122 14.86 -11.70 -2.65
C ALA A 122 13.76 -12.53 -3.32
N LYS A 123 13.54 -13.76 -2.83
CA LYS A 123 12.48 -14.64 -3.33
C LYS A 123 11.08 -14.05 -3.15
N PHE A 124 10.84 -13.39 -2.02
CA PHE A 124 9.57 -12.71 -1.77
C PHE A 124 9.35 -11.56 -2.76
N ALA A 125 10.37 -10.73 -2.99
CA ALA A 125 10.29 -9.61 -3.90
C ALA A 125 10.06 -10.05 -5.35
N GLU A 126 10.79 -11.07 -5.83
CA GLU A 126 10.60 -11.65 -7.16
C GLU A 126 9.18 -12.21 -7.36
N ALA A 127 8.63 -12.88 -6.35
CA ALA A 127 7.31 -13.51 -6.44
C ALA A 127 6.15 -12.51 -6.33
N SER A 128 6.36 -11.33 -5.75
CA SER A 128 5.28 -10.40 -5.39
C SER A 128 5.37 -9.03 -6.04
N GLY A 129 6.53 -8.64 -6.57
CA GLY A 129 6.79 -7.28 -7.03
C GLY A 129 6.91 -6.25 -5.90
N TYR A 130 6.90 -6.63 -4.63
CA TYR A 130 7.18 -5.73 -3.51
C TYR A 130 8.68 -5.54 -3.31
N ALA A 131 9.08 -4.35 -2.85
CA ALA A 131 10.48 -4.09 -2.51
C ALA A 131 10.92 -4.93 -1.29
N PRO A 132 12.14 -5.52 -1.33
CA PRO A 132 12.67 -6.24 -0.19
C PRO A 132 13.09 -5.27 0.92
N ILE A 133 12.83 -5.63 2.18
CA ILE A 133 13.27 -4.82 3.34
C ILE A 133 14.72 -5.10 3.75
N ASN A 134 15.33 -6.16 3.23
CA ASN A 134 16.73 -6.49 3.50
C ASN A 134 17.61 -5.87 2.42
N THR A 135 18.52 -4.97 2.81
CA THR A 135 19.40 -4.22 1.89
C THR A 135 20.36 -5.10 1.08
N LYS A 136 20.56 -6.36 1.45
CA LYS A 136 21.39 -7.33 0.73
C LYS A 136 20.60 -8.19 -0.26
N ALA A 137 19.27 -8.17 -0.21
CA ALA A 137 18.42 -9.06 -1.02
C ALA A 137 18.58 -8.82 -2.53
N LYS A 138 18.69 -7.56 -2.96
CA LYS A 138 18.78 -7.20 -4.39
C LYS A 138 20.01 -7.79 -5.09
N ALA A 139 21.08 -8.10 -4.36
CA ALA A 139 22.26 -8.76 -4.91
C ALA A 139 22.00 -10.22 -5.33
N GLU A 140 20.91 -10.82 -4.84
CA GLU A 140 20.48 -12.18 -5.16
C GLU A 140 19.36 -12.22 -6.21
N MET A 141 18.95 -11.06 -6.75
CA MET A 141 17.83 -10.92 -7.68
C MET A 141 18.29 -10.63 -9.12
N PRO A 142 17.51 -11.03 -10.15
CA PRO A 142 17.69 -10.58 -11.53
C PRO A 142 17.63 -9.05 -11.64
N ALA A 143 18.50 -8.47 -12.49
CA ALA A 143 18.63 -7.01 -12.60
C ALA A 143 17.38 -6.31 -13.18
N ASP A 144 16.64 -7.00 -14.05
CA ASP A 144 15.34 -6.56 -14.56
C ASP A 144 14.26 -6.57 -13.48
N ALA A 145 14.20 -7.63 -12.65
CA ALA A 145 13.30 -7.68 -11.50
C ALA A 145 13.57 -6.52 -10.52
N VAL A 146 14.84 -6.24 -10.22
CA VAL A 146 15.23 -5.11 -9.35
C VAL A 146 14.75 -3.75 -9.91
N LYS A 147 14.81 -3.56 -11.22
CA LYS A 147 14.37 -2.30 -11.87
C LYS A 147 12.86 -2.10 -11.86
N ALA A 148 12.08 -3.17 -11.71
CA ALA A 148 10.62 -3.12 -11.67
C ALA A 148 10.05 -2.86 -10.25
N LEU A 149 10.89 -2.87 -9.22
CA LEU A 149 10.46 -2.72 -7.83
C LEU A 149 10.10 -1.26 -7.48
N PRO A 150 9.18 -1.03 -6.51
CA PRO A 150 8.79 0.31 -6.07
C PRO A 150 9.94 1.22 -5.66
N ASP A 151 10.98 0.67 -5.06
CA ASP A 151 12.14 1.43 -4.57
C ASP A 151 13.17 1.75 -5.67
N ALA A 152 12.88 1.37 -6.93
CA ALA A 152 13.50 1.93 -8.13
C ALA A 152 12.74 3.18 -8.66
N HIS A 153 11.55 3.47 -8.14
CA HIS A 153 10.64 4.55 -8.57
C HIS A 153 10.49 5.62 -7.47
N VAL A 154 11.62 6.18 -7.03
CA VAL A 154 11.69 7.11 -5.89
C VAL A 154 11.36 8.56 -6.24
N GLU A 155 11.35 8.92 -7.53
CA GLU A 155 11.01 10.28 -7.96
C GLU A 155 9.55 10.61 -7.62
N GLY A 156 9.36 11.66 -6.81
CA GLY A 156 8.04 12.07 -6.33
C GLY A 156 7.41 11.10 -5.31
N GLN A 157 8.13 10.06 -4.85
CA GLN A 157 7.64 9.13 -3.84
C GLN A 157 7.34 9.83 -2.51
N ILE A 158 6.28 9.39 -1.84
CA ILE A 158 5.83 9.95 -0.56
C ILE A 158 5.79 8.81 0.46
N ASN A 159 6.61 8.93 1.50
CA ASN A 159 6.58 7.99 2.62
C ASN A 159 5.49 8.38 3.60
N LEU A 160 4.55 7.47 3.84
CA LEU A 160 3.46 7.71 4.78
C LEU A 160 3.98 7.68 6.22
N ASP A 161 3.46 8.56 7.07
CA ASP A 161 3.88 8.67 8.47
C ASP A 161 3.16 7.61 9.32
N MET A 162 3.79 6.46 9.46
CA MET A 162 3.25 5.36 10.27
C MET A 162 3.17 5.69 11.77
N ASN A 163 3.95 6.64 12.28
CA ASN A 163 3.88 7.06 13.68
C ASN A 163 2.64 7.92 13.92
N TYR A 164 2.38 8.89 13.06
CA TYR A 164 1.14 9.67 13.08
C TYR A 164 -0.08 8.74 13.02
N TRP A 165 -0.08 7.78 12.08
CA TRP A 165 -1.15 6.81 11.97
C TRP A 165 -1.27 5.89 13.18
N ALA A 166 -0.18 5.54 13.86
CA ALA A 166 -0.24 4.75 15.08
C ALA A 166 -0.85 5.56 16.25
N GLU A 167 -0.54 6.85 16.35
CA GLU A 167 -1.07 7.75 17.39
C GLU A 167 -2.55 8.09 17.18
N HIS A 168 -2.98 8.29 15.94
CA HIS A 168 -4.32 8.79 15.60
C HIS A 168 -5.27 7.71 15.04
N ARG A 169 -4.88 6.42 15.04
CA ARG A 169 -5.61 5.32 14.38
C ARG A 169 -7.11 5.30 14.70
N ASP A 170 -7.45 5.32 15.99
CA ASP A 170 -8.82 5.11 16.44
C ASP A 170 -9.72 6.33 16.16
N GLU A 171 -9.15 7.53 16.27
CA GLU A 171 -9.81 8.78 15.92
C GLU A 171 -10.12 8.84 14.42
N ILE A 172 -9.12 8.57 13.58
CA ILE A 172 -9.26 8.56 12.13
C ILE A 172 -10.27 7.49 11.71
N ALA A 173 -10.20 6.29 12.29
CA ALA A 173 -11.14 5.22 12.00
C ALA A 173 -12.59 5.60 12.30
N THR A 174 -12.83 6.22 13.45
CA THR A 174 -14.17 6.70 13.83
C THR A 174 -14.73 7.67 12.79
N ARG A 175 -13.92 8.64 12.36
CA ARG A 175 -14.34 9.62 11.35
C ARG A 175 -14.49 9.01 9.96
N TRP A 176 -13.59 8.11 9.57
CA TRP A 176 -13.62 7.40 8.28
C TRP A 176 -14.91 6.62 8.08
N TYR A 177 -15.29 5.78 9.05
CA TYR A 177 -16.50 4.97 8.95
C TYR A 177 -17.78 5.80 9.08
N ALA A 178 -17.77 6.85 9.92
CA ALA A 178 -18.88 7.80 9.98
C ALA A 178 -19.06 8.58 8.68
N TRP A 179 -17.97 8.91 7.97
CA TRP A 179 -18.05 9.54 6.66
C TRP A 179 -18.54 8.57 5.58
N GLN A 180 -18.02 7.34 5.51
CA GLN A 180 -18.40 6.35 4.47
C GLN A 180 -19.90 6.02 4.46
N THR A 181 -20.60 6.16 5.59
CA THR A 181 -22.03 5.84 5.73
C THR A 181 -22.97 6.99 5.41
N LYS A 182 -22.46 8.23 5.31
CA LYS A 182 -23.23 9.41 4.90
C LYS A 182 -23.36 9.50 3.39
#